data_AF-A0A3S3BN00-F1
#
_entry.id   AF-A0A3S3BN00-F1
#
_cell.length_a   1.000
_cell.length_b   1.000
_cell.length_c   1.000
_cell.angle_alpha   90.00
_cell.angle_beta   90.00
_cell.angle_gamma   90.00
#
_symmetry.space_group_name_H-M   'P 1'
#
loop_
_entity.id
_entity.type
_entity.pdbx_description
1 polymer ?
#
loop_
_entity_poly.entity_id
_entity_poly.type
_entity_poly.pdbx_seq_one_letter_code
_entity_poly.pdbx_strand_id
1 'polypeptide(L)'
;MTLPANIMGVNGVVRVMLLWSATNNANNKTVRFKFGGSTFYAVAITTGVMCQAIVEVPNRNNASSQVGAQSAFNGVGNGGAAVITAAVNTANAVTMLITGELANSADTITIEAYSLEVLH
;
A
#
# COMPACT_ATOMS: atom_id res chain seq x y z
N MET A 1 4.46 6.10 9.57
CA MET A 1 5.95 6.02 9.56
C MET A 1 6.49 6.97 8.51
N THR A 2 7.76 7.36 8.59
CA THR A 2 8.32 8.39 7.69
C THR A 2 9.50 7.83 6.91
N LEU A 3 9.45 7.97 5.59
CA LEU A 3 10.58 7.73 4.70
C LEU A 3 11.50 8.95 4.72
N PRO A 4 12.80 8.79 5.01
CA PRO A 4 13.75 9.89 4.95
C PRO A 4 13.85 10.51 3.55
N ALA A 5 14.17 11.81 3.51
CA ALA A 5 14.37 12.55 2.28
C ALA A 5 15.47 11.93 1.39
N ASN A 6 15.25 11.94 0.07
CA ASN A 6 16.20 11.51 -0.97
C ASN A 6 16.61 10.03 -0.95
N ILE A 7 16.11 9.22 -0.01
CA ILE A 7 16.55 7.83 0.11
C ILE A 7 16.16 6.96 -1.09
N MET A 8 15.10 7.28 -1.82
CA MET A 8 14.72 6.53 -3.03
C MET A 8 15.51 6.93 -4.28
N GLY A 9 16.17 8.10 -4.31
CA GLY A 9 16.68 8.65 -5.56
C GLY A 9 15.58 8.83 -6.63
N VAL A 10 15.96 8.92 -7.91
CA VAL A 10 15.01 9.18 -9.02
C VAL A 10 14.36 7.91 -9.60
N ASN A 11 14.89 6.73 -9.28
CA ASN A 11 14.47 5.43 -9.82
C ASN A 11 14.28 4.33 -8.77
N GLY A 12 14.56 4.62 -7.49
CA GLY A 12 14.38 3.63 -6.44
C GLY A 12 12.91 3.36 -6.14
N VAL A 13 12.70 2.31 -5.37
CA VAL A 13 11.39 1.71 -5.11
C VAL A 13 11.18 1.55 -3.63
N VAL A 14 10.02 2.00 -3.13
CA VAL A 14 9.54 1.55 -1.83
C VAL A 14 8.71 0.30 -2.04
N ARG A 15 9.12 -0.79 -1.40
CA ARG A 15 8.37 -2.04 -1.35
C ARG A 15 7.83 -2.25 0.06
N VAL A 16 6.55 -2.59 0.16
CA VAL A 16 5.88 -2.87 1.43
C VAL A 16 5.21 -4.22 1.35
N MET A 17 5.58 -5.13 2.25
CA MET A 17 4.83 -6.36 2.48
C MET A 17 3.88 -6.15 3.64
N LEU A 18 2.64 -6.58 3.48
CA LEU A 18 1.59 -6.48 4.49
C LEU A 18 0.93 -7.84 4.67
N LEU A 19 0.76 -8.27 5.92
CA LEU A 19 -0.03 -9.43 6.29
C LEU A 19 -1.10 -9.00 7.30
N TRP A 20 -2.35 -9.25 6.95
CA TRP A 20 -3.51 -8.92 7.76
C TRP A 20 -4.32 -10.16 8.11
N SER A 21 -4.95 -10.14 9.27
CA SER A 21 -6.08 -11.01 9.61
C SER A 21 -7.33 -10.17 9.84
N ALA A 22 -8.51 -10.76 9.63
CA ALA A 22 -9.79 -10.09 9.86
C ALA A 22 -10.90 -11.08 10.21
N THR A 23 -11.99 -10.58 10.80
CA THR A 23 -13.19 -11.38 11.04
C THR A 23 -13.80 -11.86 9.71
N ASN A 24 -14.10 -13.16 9.59
CA ASN A 24 -14.75 -13.72 8.39
C ASN A 24 -16.26 -13.51 8.42
N ASN A 25 -16.74 -12.57 7.61
CA ASN A 25 -18.16 -12.28 7.42
C ASN A 25 -18.37 -11.47 6.12
N ALA A 26 -19.63 -11.21 5.76
CA ALA A 26 -19.96 -10.45 4.56
C ALA A 26 -19.62 -8.95 4.63
N ASN A 27 -19.18 -8.42 5.77
CA ASN A 27 -18.90 -7.01 5.94
C ASN A 27 -17.58 -6.62 5.26
N ASN A 28 -17.53 -5.44 4.63
CA ASN A 28 -16.34 -4.92 3.98
C ASN A 28 -15.38 -4.26 4.97
N LYS A 29 -14.37 -5.00 5.43
CA LYS A 29 -13.23 -4.45 6.17
C LYS A 29 -12.18 -3.95 5.21
N THR A 30 -11.88 -2.66 5.15
CA THR A 30 -10.97 -2.12 4.12
C THR A 30 -9.58 -1.85 4.67
N VAL A 31 -8.56 -2.54 4.15
CA VAL A 31 -7.15 -2.29 4.44
C VAL A 31 -6.52 -1.45 3.35
N ARG A 32 -5.61 -0.54 3.71
CA ARG A 32 -4.98 0.39 2.76
C ARG A 32 -3.51 0.66 3.08
N PHE A 33 -2.75 0.95 2.03
CA PHE A 33 -1.44 1.60 2.11
C PHE A 33 -1.43 2.89 1.30
N LYS A 34 -0.95 3.96 1.93
CA LYS A 34 -0.81 5.29 1.35
C LYS A 34 0.64 5.76 1.39
N PHE A 35 1.08 6.34 0.29
CA PHE A 35 2.39 6.97 0.12
C PHE A 35 2.20 8.47 -0.13
N GLY A 36 2.65 9.32 0.78
CA GLY A 36 2.51 10.78 0.66
C GLY A 36 1.07 11.27 0.50
N GLY A 37 0.10 10.54 1.06
CA GLY A 37 -1.34 10.81 0.92
C GLY A 37 -2.02 10.06 -0.23
N SER A 38 -1.28 9.64 -1.25
CA SER A 38 -1.80 8.86 -2.38
C SER A 38 -2.00 7.39 -2.00
N THR A 39 -3.13 6.81 -2.39
CA THR A 39 -3.45 5.41 -2.06
C THR A 39 -2.89 4.48 -3.14
N PHE A 40 -1.97 3.60 -2.77
CA PHE A 40 -1.37 2.60 -3.67
C PHE A 40 -1.91 1.19 -3.45
N TYR A 41 -2.57 0.97 -2.32
CA TYR A 41 -3.24 -0.30 -2.02
C TYR A 41 -4.51 -0.02 -1.24
N ALA A 42 -5.60 -0.66 -1.64
CA ALA A 42 -6.90 -0.59 -0.98
C ALA A 42 -7.72 -1.83 -1.33
N VAL A 43 -7.93 -2.70 -0.35
CA VAL A 43 -8.66 -3.96 -0.53
C VAL A 43 -9.68 -4.15 0.58
N ALA A 44 -10.88 -4.55 0.18
CA ALA A 44 -11.93 -4.96 1.10
C ALA A 44 -11.80 -6.47 1.39
N ILE A 45 -11.60 -6.81 2.66
CA ILE A 45 -11.65 -8.18 3.18
C ILE A 45 -13.08 -8.43 3.64
N THR A 46 -13.75 -9.43 3.06
CA THR A 46 -15.09 -9.87 3.44
C THR A 46 -15.01 -11.27 4.07
N THR A 47 -15.31 -12.32 3.30
CA THR A 47 -15.32 -13.71 3.75
C THR A 47 -13.92 -14.33 3.84
N GLY A 48 -12.88 -13.52 3.67
CA GLY A 48 -11.49 -13.90 3.91
C GLY A 48 -11.12 -13.70 5.38
N VAL A 49 -10.36 -14.65 5.93
CA VAL A 49 -9.77 -14.54 7.28
C VAL A 49 -8.40 -13.83 7.27
N MET A 50 -7.75 -13.78 6.12
CA MET A 50 -6.42 -13.18 5.95
C MET A 50 -6.30 -12.48 4.61
N CYS A 51 -5.38 -11.52 4.54
CA CYS A 51 -5.00 -10.86 3.30
C CYS A 51 -3.51 -10.53 3.34
N GLN A 52 -2.78 -10.93 2.29
CA GLN A 52 -1.39 -10.58 2.12
C GLN A 52 -1.20 -9.79 0.83
N ALA A 53 -0.35 -8.77 0.88
CA ALA A 53 -0.02 -7.96 -0.29
C ALA A 53 1.45 -7.55 -0.28
N ILE A 54 2.01 -7.41 -1.48
CA ILE A 54 3.25 -6.69 -1.74
C ILE A 54 2.89 -5.48 -2.59
N VAL A 55 3.24 -4.30 -2.11
CA VAL A 55 2.94 -3.01 -2.74
C VAL A 55 4.25 -2.36 -3.12
N GLU A 56 4.40 -1.96 -4.38
CA GLU A 56 5.59 -1.29 -4.88
C GLU A 56 5.25 0.11 -5.38
N VAL A 57 6.09 1.07 -4.98
CA VAL A 57 5.98 2.48 -5.38
C VAL A 57 7.34 2.92 -5.93
N PRO A 58 7.68 2.56 -7.19
CA PRO A 58 8.85 3.09 -7.89
C PRO A 58 8.70 4.58 -8.22
N ASN A 59 9.80 5.33 -8.06
CA ASN A 59 9.98 6.60 -8.74
C ASN A 59 10.23 6.35 -10.24
N ARG A 60 9.68 7.20 -11.11
CA ARG A 60 9.73 7.06 -12.57
C ARG A 60 10.60 8.15 -13.18
N ASN A 61 11.93 7.97 -13.14
CA ASN A 61 12.94 8.93 -13.62
C ASN A 61 12.83 10.34 -13.00
N ASN A 62 12.08 10.48 -11.90
CA ASN A 62 11.84 11.76 -11.23
C ASN A 62 11.39 11.48 -9.79
N ALA A 63 12.01 12.17 -8.83
CA ALA A 63 11.68 12.06 -7.40
C ALA A 63 10.24 12.49 -7.04
N SER A 64 9.56 13.21 -7.93
CA SER A 64 8.17 13.66 -7.80
C SER A 64 7.20 12.95 -8.76
N SER A 65 7.56 11.77 -9.26
CA SER A 65 6.70 10.97 -10.16
C SER A 65 6.77 9.51 -9.76
N GLN A 66 5.65 8.96 -9.31
CA GLN A 66 5.54 7.55 -8.92
C GLN A 66 4.57 6.80 -9.82
N VAL A 67 4.81 5.51 -9.98
CA VAL A 67 3.88 4.55 -10.59
C VAL A 67 3.70 3.36 -9.68
N GLY A 68 2.53 2.73 -9.68
CA GLY A 68 2.31 1.44 -9.05
C GLY A 68 1.25 0.62 -9.79
N ALA A 69 1.09 -0.64 -9.38
CA ALA A 69 -0.02 -1.47 -9.84
C ALA A 69 -1.39 -0.89 -9.39
N GLN A 70 -2.48 -1.44 -9.91
CA GLN A 70 -3.84 -1.09 -9.48
C GLN A 70 -4.01 -1.30 -7.95
N SER A 71 -4.73 -0.39 -7.28
CA SER A 71 -4.84 -0.39 -5.81
C SER A 71 -5.55 -1.59 -5.22
N ALA A 72 -6.50 -2.17 -5.93
CA ALA A 72 -7.31 -3.31 -5.46
C ALA A 72 -6.69 -4.68 -5.81
N PHE A 73 -5.40 -4.70 -6.11
CA PHE A 73 -4.71 -5.89 -6.58
C PHE A 73 -3.93 -6.57 -5.45
N ASN A 74 -4.21 -7.86 -5.21
CA ASN A 74 -3.50 -8.69 -4.23
C ASN A 74 -2.51 -9.59 -4.97
N GLY A 75 -1.25 -9.19 -5.03
CA GLY A 75 -0.16 -9.99 -5.61
C GLY A 75 0.41 -9.43 -6.91
N VAL A 76 1.04 -10.29 -7.72
CA VAL A 76 1.67 -9.94 -9.00
C VAL A 76 0.95 -10.69 -10.13
N GLY A 77 0.55 -9.98 -11.18
CA GLY A 77 -0.21 -10.55 -12.29
C GLY A 77 -0.77 -9.48 -13.22
N ASN A 78 -1.67 -9.88 -14.10
CA ASN A 78 -2.38 -8.97 -15.00
C ASN A 78 -3.64 -8.40 -14.33
N GLY A 79 -3.99 -7.14 -14.61
CA GLY A 79 -5.20 -6.49 -14.12
C GLY A 79 -5.92 -5.73 -15.25
N GLY A 80 -7.22 -5.54 -15.08
CA GLY A 80 -8.06 -4.83 -16.05
C GLY A 80 -8.07 -3.30 -15.89
N ALA A 81 -7.57 -2.76 -14.77
CA ALA A 81 -7.51 -1.31 -14.57
C ALA A 81 -6.13 -0.74 -14.89
N ALA A 82 -6.09 0.58 -15.09
CA ALA A 82 -4.86 1.33 -15.29
C ALA A 82 -3.95 1.32 -14.05
N VAL A 83 -2.66 1.54 -14.29
CA VAL A 83 -1.66 1.78 -13.24
C VAL A 83 -1.98 3.02 -12.43
N ILE A 84 -1.58 3.02 -11.16
CA ILE A 84 -1.68 4.20 -10.29
C ILE A 84 -0.49 5.11 -10.55
N THR A 85 -0.73 6.42 -10.49
CA THR A 85 0.33 7.43 -10.50
C THR A 85 0.18 8.38 -9.32
N ALA A 86 1.29 8.92 -8.86
CA ALA A 86 1.31 9.96 -7.83
C ALA A 86 2.41 10.99 -8.12
N ALA A 87 2.26 12.17 -7.52
CA ALA A 87 3.19 13.28 -7.64
C ALA A 87 3.75 13.67 -6.26
N VAL A 88 4.29 12.70 -5.53
CA VAL A 88 4.85 12.89 -4.18
C VAL A 88 6.33 13.20 -4.30
N ASN A 89 6.77 14.33 -3.76
CA ASN A 89 8.18 14.70 -3.79
C ASN A 89 9.00 13.91 -2.76
N THR A 90 9.66 12.85 -3.20
CA THR A 90 10.54 11.99 -2.40
C THR A 90 11.93 12.57 -2.13
N ALA A 91 12.23 13.76 -2.67
CA ALA A 91 13.38 14.55 -2.23
C ALA A 91 13.15 15.17 -0.84
N ASN A 92 11.90 15.17 -0.36
CA ASN A 92 11.53 15.50 1.01
C ASN A 92 11.17 14.23 1.79
N ALA A 93 11.07 14.35 3.12
CA ALA A 93 10.57 13.25 3.94
C ALA A 93 9.10 12.96 3.60
N VAL A 94 8.77 11.68 3.37
CA VAL A 94 7.42 11.26 2.94
C VAL A 94 6.77 10.42 4.03
N THR A 95 5.50 10.72 4.34
CA THR A 95 4.72 9.88 5.26
C THR A 95 4.17 8.66 4.53
N MET A 96 4.42 7.49 5.11
CA MET A 96 3.84 6.21 4.70
C MET A 96 2.85 5.77 5.77
N LEU A 97 1.63 5.45 5.33
CA LEU A 97 0.51 5.19 6.21
C LEU A 97 -0.17 3.88 5.83
N ILE A 98 -0.29 3.01 6.83
CA ILE A 98 -1.03 1.74 6.76
C ILE A 98 -2.29 1.94 7.60
N THR A 99 -3.47 1.67 7.03
CA THR A 99 -4.75 1.87 7.73
C THR A 99 -5.71 0.71 7.52
N GLY A 100 -6.47 0.36 8.55
CA GLY A 100 -7.64 -0.49 8.46
C GLY A 100 -8.90 0.31 8.78
N GLU A 101 -9.99 0.01 8.08
CA GLU A 101 -11.33 0.56 8.33
C GLU A 101 -12.29 -0.61 8.56
N LEU A 102 -12.83 -0.69 9.77
CA LEU A 102 -13.85 -1.67 10.13
C LEU A 102 -15.20 -1.26 9.53
N ALA A 103 -16.03 -2.21 9.14
CA ALA A 103 -17.38 -1.89 8.69
C ALA A 103 -18.30 -1.53 9.88
N ASN A 104 -18.08 -2.15 11.04
CA ASN A 104 -18.76 -1.85 12.29
C ASN A 104 -17.91 -2.24 13.50
N SER A 105 -18.42 -1.98 14.72
CA SER A 105 -17.71 -2.23 15.98
C SER A 105 -17.59 -3.70 16.39
N ALA A 106 -18.27 -4.64 15.72
CA ALA A 106 -18.14 -6.07 15.98
C ALA A 106 -17.08 -6.74 15.08
N ASP A 107 -16.59 -6.06 14.05
CA ASP A 107 -15.55 -6.57 13.17
C ASP A 107 -14.16 -6.35 13.76
N THR A 108 -13.21 -7.18 13.33
CA THR A 108 -11.78 -7.00 13.61
C THR A 108 -10.95 -6.98 12.34
N ILE A 109 -9.86 -6.21 12.38
CA ILE A 109 -8.74 -6.23 11.43
C ILE A 109 -7.46 -6.12 12.27
N THR A 110 -6.48 -6.97 12.00
CA THR A 110 -5.17 -6.97 12.67
C THR A 110 -4.06 -6.98 11.65
N ILE A 111 -3.01 -6.17 11.86
CA ILE A 111 -1.74 -6.31 11.15
C ILE A 111 -0.94 -7.39 11.87
N GLU A 112 -0.74 -8.54 11.23
CA GLU A 112 0.05 -9.63 11.78
C GLU A 112 1.54 -9.39 11.54
N ALA A 113 1.88 -8.87 10.36
CA ALA A 113 3.25 -8.52 10.00
C ALA A 113 3.29 -7.44 8.93
N TYR A 114 4.37 -6.65 8.94
CA TYR A 114 4.70 -5.77 7.83
C TYR A 114 6.21 -5.65 7.68
N SER A 115 6.67 -5.43 6.44
CA SER A 115 8.03 -4.99 6.15
C SER A 115 8.01 -3.78 5.24
N LEU A 116 9.05 -2.96 5.34
CA LEU A 116 9.25 -1.83 4.46
C LEU A 116 10.69 -1.76 4.01
N GLU A 117 10.89 -1.74 2.71
CA GLU A 117 12.19 -1.83 2.06
C GLU A 117 12.33 -0.70 1.05
N VAL A 118 13.53 -0.13 0.97
CA VAL A 118 13.92 0.78 -0.11
C VAL A 118 14.89 0.03 -0.99
N LEU A 119 14.56 -0.09 -2.27
CA LEU A 119 15.36 -0.75 -3.29
C LEU A 119 15.95 0.34 -4.21
N HIS A 120 17.23 0.20 -4.56
CA HIS A 120 17.99 1.16 -5.36
C HIS A 120 18.37 0.58 -6.72
#